data_AF-G3AXF2-F1
#
_entry.id   AF-G3AXF2-F1
#
_cell.length_a   1.000
_cell.length_b   1.000
_cell.length_c   1.000
_cell.angle_alpha   90.00
_cell.angle_beta   90.00
_cell.angle_gamma   90.00
#
_symmetry.space_group_name_H-M   'P 1'
#
loop_
_entity.id
_entity.type
_entity.pdbx_description
1 polymer ?
#
loop_
_entity_poly.entity_id
_entity_poly.type
_entity_poly.pdbx_seq_one_letter_code
_entity_poly.pdbx_strand_id
1 'polypeptide(L)'
;MSVPQTVQELLSPENCVNSSRIRAFLVLSRIATDDTVRTHLNEIDTSKCDIFFTSTIVPEWNARAQAIRYCSDYAQSLRQEIGATVGDIKDVQQKFDLRLNPYASRDYQEQVEQKSAKIETIENWVQNETTVESILKNQTAETFSQKCQYKDWLQYAIDISK
;
A
#
# COMPACT_ATOMS: atom_id res chain seq x y z
N MET A 1 18.02 -16.68 9.49
CA MET A 1 16.61 -17.08 9.61
C MET A 1 15.85 -15.87 10.08
N SER A 2 15.20 -15.17 9.16
CA SER A 2 14.50 -13.92 9.44
C SER A 2 13.20 -14.22 10.19
N VAL A 3 12.97 -13.54 11.31
CA VAL A 3 11.71 -13.61 12.06
C VAL A 3 10.56 -13.22 11.11
N PRO A 4 9.42 -13.94 11.10
CA PRO A 4 8.25 -13.50 10.34
C PRO A 4 7.82 -12.13 10.88
N GLN A 5 7.99 -11.10 10.06
CA GLN A 5 7.64 -9.74 10.44
C GLN A 5 6.12 -9.64 10.54
N THR A 6 5.61 -9.20 11.69
CA THR A 6 4.21 -8.83 11.81
C THR A 6 3.98 -7.53 11.03
N VAL A 7 2.80 -7.37 10.41
CA VAL A 7 2.49 -6.17 9.60
C VAL A 7 2.73 -4.88 10.39
N GLN A 8 2.45 -4.90 11.69
CA GLN A 8 2.63 -3.78 12.60
C GLN A 8 4.08 -3.26 12.67
N GLU A 9 5.08 -4.14 12.60
CA GLU A 9 6.50 -3.75 12.56
C GLU A 9 6.91 -3.10 11.23
N LEU A 10 6.12 -3.28 10.18
CA LEU A 10 6.36 -2.71 8.85
C LEU A 10 5.75 -1.32 8.69
N LEU A 11 4.76 -0.96 9.52
CA LEU A 11 4.05 0.31 9.43
C LEU A 11 4.88 1.45 10.01
N SER A 12 5.81 1.98 9.21
CA SER A 12 6.59 3.15 9.57
C SER A 12 6.83 4.09 8.38
N PRO A 13 6.99 5.40 8.62
CA PRO A 13 7.28 6.36 7.55
C PRO A 13 8.54 6.01 6.75
N GLU A 14 9.59 5.51 7.40
CA GLU A 14 10.82 5.14 6.70
C GLU A 14 10.60 3.99 5.70
N ASN A 15 9.70 3.05 6.03
CA ASN A 15 9.38 1.94 5.15
C ASN A 15 8.49 2.35 3.97
N CYS A 16 7.77 3.48 4.04
CA CYS A 16 7.05 4.01 2.88
C CYS A 16 7.99 4.73 1.90
N VAL A 17 8.99 5.46 2.44
CA VAL A 17 10.02 6.13 1.63
C VAL A 17 10.96 5.11 0.99
N ASN A 18 11.40 4.11 1.77
CA ASN A 18 12.13 2.94 1.28
C ASN A 18 11.23 1.71 1.31
N SER A 19 10.44 1.54 0.25
CA SER A 19 9.41 0.51 0.12
C SER A 19 9.92 -0.94 0.06
N SER A 20 11.23 -1.18 0.13
CA SER A 20 11.83 -2.51 -0.06
C SER A 20 11.26 -3.56 0.90
N ARG A 21 11.07 -3.20 2.18
CA ARG A 21 10.54 -4.12 3.21
C ARG A 21 9.06 -4.41 3.00
N ILE A 22 8.27 -3.38 2.71
CA ILE A 22 6.83 -3.52 2.45
C ILE A 22 6.62 -4.35 1.18
N ARG A 23 7.33 -4.06 0.10
CA ARG A 23 7.22 -4.85 -1.15
C ARG A 23 7.67 -6.30 -0.97
N ALA A 24 8.72 -6.55 -0.19
CA ALA A 24 9.13 -7.92 0.13
C ALA A 24 8.03 -8.68 0.90
N PHE A 25 7.40 -8.02 1.87
CA PHE A 25 6.23 -8.57 2.57
C PHE A 25 5.07 -8.87 1.61
N LEU A 26 4.69 -7.93 0.73
CA LEU A 26 3.63 -8.12 -0.25
C LEU A 26 3.91 -9.33 -1.15
N VAL A 27 5.12 -9.43 -1.70
CA VAL A 27 5.53 -10.56 -2.55
C VAL A 27 5.43 -11.89 -1.80
N LEU A 28 5.96 -11.96 -0.57
CA LEU A 28 5.93 -13.21 0.21
C LEU A 28 4.50 -13.62 0.60
N SER A 29 3.65 -12.67 0.99
CA SER A 29 2.25 -12.93 1.32
C SER A 29 1.47 -13.45 0.10
N ARG A 30 1.69 -12.87 -1.09
CA ARG A 30 1.06 -13.32 -2.36
C ARG A 30 1.49 -14.74 -2.73
N ILE A 31 2.78 -15.05 -2.63
CA ILE A 31 3.30 -16.40 -2.88
C ILE A 31 2.67 -17.42 -1.92
N ALA A 32 2.54 -17.05 -0.64
CA ALA A 32 2.00 -17.94 0.37
C ALA A 32 0.49 -18.21 0.22
N THR A 33 -0.26 -17.30 -0.41
CA THR A 33 -1.73 -17.36 -0.47
C THR A 33 -2.29 -17.47 -1.90
N ASP A 34 -2.11 -16.44 -2.72
CA ASP A 34 -2.77 -16.33 -4.02
C ASP A 34 -2.10 -17.22 -5.08
N ASP A 35 -0.76 -17.28 -5.13
CA ASP A 35 -0.05 -18.08 -6.17
C ASP A 35 -0.26 -19.59 -5.99
N THR A 36 -0.41 -20.03 -4.73
CA THR A 36 -0.62 -21.43 -4.36
C THR A 36 -2.11 -21.78 -4.21
N VAL A 37 -3.02 -20.81 -4.39
CA VAL A 37 -4.45 -20.99 -4.11
C VAL A 37 -5.04 -22.17 -4.87
N ARG A 38 -4.72 -22.31 -6.16
CA ARG A 38 -5.25 -23.38 -7.01
C ARG A 38 -4.77 -24.75 -6.54
N THR A 39 -3.53 -24.86 -6.07
CA THR A 39 -2.97 -26.11 -5.55
C THR A 39 -3.69 -26.49 -4.27
N HIS A 40 -3.80 -25.56 -3.31
CA HIS A 40 -4.52 -25.80 -2.06
C HIS A 40 -5.99 -26.15 -2.28
N LEU A 41 -6.68 -25.50 -3.21
CA LEU A 41 -8.07 -25.79 -3.53
C LEU A 41 -8.27 -27.18 -4.17
N ASN A 42 -7.25 -27.79 -4.77
CA ASN A 42 -7.35 -29.18 -5.25
C ASN A 42 -7.16 -30.21 -4.13
N GLU A 43 -6.56 -29.82 -3.00
CA GLU A 43 -6.28 -30.71 -1.86
C GLU A 43 -7.43 -30.73 -0.84
N ILE A 44 -8.26 -29.67 -0.80
CA ILE A 44 -9.36 -29.55 0.13
C ILE A 44 -10.70 -29.95 -0.51
N ASP A 45 -11.64 -30.40 0.32
CA ASP A 45 -13.03 -30.59 -0.09
C ASP A 45 -13.72 -29.22 -0.27
N THR A 46 -14.63 -29.15 -1.24
CA THR A 46 -15.48 -28.00 -1.55
C THR A 46 -16.22 -27.43 -0.33
N SER A 47 -16.59 -28.30 0.63
CA SER A 47 -17.22 -27.91 1.90
C SER A 47 -16.31 -27.07 2.81
N LYS A 48 -14.99 -27.14 2.62
CA LYS A 48 -13.98 -26.43 3.43
C LYS A 48 -13.52 -25.11 2.78
N CYS A 49 -14.01 -24.77 1.59
CA CYS A 49 -13.64 -23.54 0.90
C CYS A 49 -13.93 -22.28 1.74
N ASP A 50 -15.10 -22.20 2.38
CA ASP A 50 -15.47 -21.04 3.20
C ASP A 50 -14.53 -20.87 4.41
N ILE A 51 -14.15 -21.97 5.04
CA ILE A 51 -13.22 -21.96 6.19
C ILE A 51 -11.85 -21.48 5.71
N PHE A 52 -11.31 -22.06 4.64
CA PHE A 52 -10.01 -21.67 4.10
C PHE A 52 -9.99 -20.20 3.68
N PHE A 53 -11.06 -19.71 3.05
CA PHE A 53 -11.17 -18.32 2.63
C PHE A 53 -11.16 -17.37 3.85
N THR A 54 -12.01 -17.66 4.84
CA THR A 54 -12.16 -16.80 6.04
C THR A 54 -10.94 -16.84 6.96
N SER A 55 -10.29 -18.01 7.12
CA SER A 55 -9.18 -18.19 8.05
C SER A 55 -7.83 -17.77 7.48
N THR A 56 -7.65 -17.87 6.17
CA THR A 56 -6.32 -17.75 5.53
C THR A 56 -6.28 -16.58 4.55
N ILE A 57 -7.20 -16.54 3.59
CA ILE A 57 -7.17 -15.55 2.51
C ILE A 57 -7.53 -14.16 3.02
N VAL A 58 -8.65 -14.02 3.73
CA VAL A 58 -9.15 -12.71 4.19
C VAL A 58 -8.18 -11.99 5.14
N PRO A 59 -7.57 -12.66 6.15
CA PRO A 59 -6.60 -11.99 7.03
C PRO A 59 -5.36 -11.51 6.28
N GLU A 60 -4.83 -12.30 5.35
CA GLU A 60 -3.66 -11.94 4.53
C GLU A 60 -3.98 -10.77 3.59
N TRP A 61 -5.16 -10.77 2.97
CA TRP A 61 -5.63 -9.63 2.17
C TRP A 61 -5.76 -8.34 2.99
N ASN A 62 -6.24 -8.44 4.23
CA ASN A 62 -6.35 -7.30 5.15
C ASN A 62 -4.96 -6.79 5.55
N ALA A 63 -4.06 -7.70 5.92
CA ALA A 63 -2.67 -7.39 6.26
C ALA A 63 -1.95 -6.62 5.13
N ARG A 64 -2.10 -7.06 3.87
CA ARG A 64 -1.56 -6.34 2.70
C ARG A 64 -2.24 -4.99 2.48
N ALA A 65 -3.57 -4.94 2.58
CA ALA A 65 -4.32 -3.69 2.44
C ALA A 65 -3.93 -2.65 3.51
N GLN A 66 -3.70 -3.08 4.75
CA GLN A 66 -3.27 -2.21 5.84
C GLN A 66 -1.90 -1.58 5.52
N ALA A 67 -0.94 -2.36 5.01
CA ALA A 67 0.38 -1.84 4.65
C ALA A 67 0.32 -0.80 3.52
N ILE A 68 -0.47 -1.07 2.47
CA ILE A 68 -0.64 -0.16 1.34
C ILE A 68 -1.37 1.11 1.78
N ARG A 69 -2.45 0.97 2.56
CA ARG A 69 -3.25 2.09 3.08
C ARG A 69 -2.45 3.00 4.00
N TYR A 70 -1.62 2.43 4.86
CA TYR A 70 -0.75 3.23 5.72
C TYR A 70 0.13 4.17 4.89
N CYS A 71 0.74 3.67 3.81
CA CYS A 71 1.57 4.51 2.95
C CYS A 71 0.77 5.48 2.07
N SER A 72 -0.48 5.16 1.69
CA SER A 72 -1.35 6.15 1.03
C SER A 72 -1.71 7.31 1.95
N ASP A 73 -2.07 6.99 3.20
CA ASP A 73 -2.46 7.99 4.21
C ASP A 73 -1.25 8.87 4.58
N TYR A 74 -0.06 8.26 4.69
CA TYR A 74 1.20 8.98 4.89
C TYR A 74 1.56 9.88 3.69
N ALA A 75 1.41 9.42 2.46
CA ALA A 75 1.63 10.27 1.28
C ALA A 75 0.67 11.47 1.25
N GLN A 76 -0.59 11.25 1.65
CA GLN A 76 -1.59 12.30 1.75
C GLN A 76 -1.24 13.33 2.83
N SER A 77 -0.76 12.90 4.01
CA SER A 77 -0.34 13.83 5.07
C SER A 77 0.86 14.68 4.63
N LEU A 78 1.85 14.07 3.99
CA LEU A 78 3.01 14.80 3.44
C LEU A 78 2.58 15.84 2.38
N ARG A 79 1.61 15.51 1.53
CA ARG A 79 1.11 16.46 0.52
C ARG A 79 0.41 17.66 1.16
N GLN A 80 -0.34 17.45 2.25
CA GLN A 80 -0.96 18.54 3.01
C GLN A 80 0.09 19.44 3.67
N GLU A 81 1.14 18.86 4.26
CA GLU A 81 2.26 19.61 4.83
C GLU A 81 2.96 20.48 3.78
N ILE A 82 3.27 19.93 2.60
CA ILE A 82 3.85 20.71 1.50
C ILE A 82 2.87 21.81 1.06
N GLY A 83 1.59 21.49 0.87
CA GLY A 83 0.58 22.46 0.46
C GLY A 83 0.47 23.65 1.42
N ALA A 84 0.56 23.40 2.73
CA ALA A 84 0.62 24.44 3.75
C ALA A 84 1.89 25.28 3.62
N THR A 85 3.06 24.63 3.46
CA THR A 85 4.33 25.37 3.25
C THR A 85 4.31 26.19 1.97
N VAL A 86 3.69 25.69 0.89
CA VAL A 86 3.54 26.35 -0.41
C VAL A 86 2.57 27.54 -0.35
N GLY A 87 1.54 27.45 0.48
CA GLY A 87 0.66 28.57 0.80
C GLY A 87 1.43 29.80 1.32
N ASP A 88 2.37 29.57 2.24
CA ASP A 88 3.27 30.63 2.77
C ASP A 88 4.25 31.19 1.72
N ILE A 89 4.49 30.48 0.61
CA ILE A 89 5.45 30.86 -0.45
C ILE A 89 4.92 31.99 -1.33
N LYS A 90 3.60 32.18 -1.40
CA LYS A 90 3.05 33.33 -2.14
C LYS A 90 3.51 34.66 -1.55
N ASP A 91 4.12 34.63 -0.36
CA ASP A 91 4.81 35.73 0.31
C ASP A 91 6.37 35.63 0.27
N VAL A 92 6.93 34.95 -0.75
CA VAL A 92 8.38 34.64 -0.84
C VAL A 92 9.29 35.85 -0.85
N GLN A 93 8.84 36.97 -1.44
CA GLN A 93 9.64 38.21 -1.43
C GLN A 93 9.70 38.84 -0.03
N GLN A 94 8.73 38.55 0.83
CA GLN A 94 8.67 39.06 2.20
C GLN A 94 9.38 38.12 3.19
N LYS A 95 9.44 36.82 2.89
CA LYS A 95 10.05 35.78 3.75
C LYS A 95 11.59 35.75 3.69
N PHE A 96 12.19 36.09 2.56
CA PHE A 96 13.65 36.06 2.38
C PHE A 96 14.21 37.46 2.06
N ASP A 97 15.10 37.97 2.90
CA ASP A 97 15.88 39.16 2.55
C ASP A 97 16.96 38.77 1.53
N LEU A 98 16.64 38.99 0.25
CA LEU A 98 17.52 38.67 -0.88
C LEU A 98 18.84 39.47 -0.86
N ARG A 99 18.94 40.55 -0.08
CA ARG A 99 20.21 41.27 0.09
C ARG A 99 21.17 40.52 1.01
N LEU A 100 20.64 39.77 1.97
CA LEU A 100 21.44 38.96 2.89
C LEU A 100 21.83 37.62 2.24
N ASN A 101 20.93 37.01 1.46
CA ASN A 101 21.21 35.80 0.69
C ASN A 101 20.48 35.78 -0.67
N PRO A 102 21.20 36.06 -1.78
CA PRO A 102 20.64 36.04 -3.13
C PRO A 102 20.08 34.67 -3.61
N TYR A 103 20.51 33.56 -3.01
CA TYR A 103 20.12 32.21 -3.43
C TYR A 103 18.99 31.59 -2.60
N ALA A 104 18.56 32.24 -1.52
CA ALA A 104 17.61 31.67 -0.56
C ALA A 104 16.28 31.22 -1.19
N SER A 105 15.78 31.95 -2.19
CA SER A 105 14.54 31.59 -2.90
C SER A 105 14.69 30.32 -3.74
N ARG A 106 15.83 30.16 -4.43
CA ARG A 106 16.14 28.99 -5.27
C ARG A 106 16.35 27.75 -4.40
N ASP A 107 17.16 27.85 -3.36
CA ASP A 107 17.45 26.73 -2.47
C ASP A 107 16.17 26.20 -1.81
N TYR A 108 15.23 27.10 -1.53
CA TYR A 108 13.94 26.74 -0.98
C TYR A 108 13.01 26.09 -2.02
N GLN A 109 12.97 26.60 -3.25
CA GLN A 109 12.25 25.95 -4.36
C GLN A 109 12.77 24.53 -4.59
N GLU A 110 14.09 24.35 -4.60
CA GLU A 110 14.72 23.05 -4.77
C GLU A 110 14.32 22.10 -3.63
N GLN A 111 14.29 22.56 -2.38
CA GLN A 111 13.82 21.75 -1.26
C GLN A 111 12.35 21.32 -1.41
N VAL A 112 11.48 22.21 -1.90
CA VAL A 112 10.06 21.89 -2.15
C VAL A 112 9.93 20.87 -3.28
N GLU A 113 10.69 21.04 -4.35
CA GLU A 113 10.72 20.11 -5.49
C GLU A 113 11.22 18.72 -5.06
N GLN A 114 12.33 18.66 -4.32
CA GLN A 114 12.87 17.40 -3.79
C GLN A 114 11.87 16.67 -2.88
N LYS A 115 11.15 17.39 -2.01
CA LYS A 115 10.11 16.78 -1.18
C LYS A 115 8.93 16.29 -2.03
N SER A 116 8.54 17.05 -3.05
CA SER A 116 7.45 16.70 -3.96
C SER A 116 7.78 15.44 -4.79
N ALA A 117 9.00 15.33 -5.31
CA ALA A 117 9.46 14.15 -6.05
C ALA A 117 9.49 12.87 -5.18
N LYS A 118 9.84 13.00 -3.90
CA LYS A 118 9.77 11.88 -2.94
C LYS A 118 8.33 11.40 -2.76
N ILE A 119 7.36 12.32 -2.63
CA ILE A 119 5.94 11.96 -2.50
C ILE A 119 5.44 11.27 -3.76
N GLU A 120 5.76 11.81 -4.94
CA GLU A 120 5.36 11.22 -6.22
C GLU A 120 5.86 9.77 -6.35
N THR A 121 7.11 9.52 -5.93
CA THR A 121 7.67 8.17 -5.89
C THR A 121 6.82 7.23 -5.02
N ILE A 122 6.37 7.71 -3.86
CA ILE A 122 5.52 6.95 -2.94
C ILE A 122 4.15 6.66 -3.58
N GLU A 123 3.50 7.70 -4.09
CA GLU A 123 2.18 7.61 -4.72
C GLU A 123 2.19 6.61 -5.89
N ASN A 124 3.20 6.70 -6.76
CA ASN A 124 3.34 5.82 -7.92
C ASN A 124 3.41 4.35 -7.51
N TRP A 125 4.23 4.00 -6.51
CA TRP A 125 4.30 2.60 -6.11
C TRP A 125 3.06 2.12 -5.35
N VAL A 126 2.46 2.97 -4.50
CA VAL A 126 1.21 2.65 -3.80
C VAL A 126 0.09 2.38 -4.80
N GLN A 127 -0.03 3.19 -5.86
CA GLN A 127 -1.02 2.98 -6.92
C GLN A 127 -0.78 1.68 -7.69
N ASN A 128 0.48 1.38 -8.00
CA ASN A 128 0.84 0.12 -8.65
C ASN A 128 0.46 -1.09 -7.78
N GLU A 129 0.82 -1.09 -6.50
CA GLU A 129 0.48 -2.18 -5.59
C GLU A 129 -1.03 -2.29 -5.38
N THR A 130 -1.76 -1.18 -5.31
CA THR A 130 -3.24 -1.18 -5.24
C THR A 130 -3.85 -1.83 -6.48
N THR A 131 -3.32 -1.51 -7.66
CA THR A 131 -3.77 -2.11 -8.92
C THR A 131 -3.49 -3.61 -8.93
N VAL A 132 -2.28 -4.03 -8.54
CA VAL A 132 -1.90 -5.44 -8.43
C VAL A 132 -2.81 -6.18 -7.45
N GLU A 133 -3.09 -5.63 -6.27
CA GLU A 133 -3.99 -6.26 -5.30
C GLU A 133 -5.42 -6.42 -5.84
N SER A 134 -5.94 -5.46 -6.61
CA SER A 134 -7.27 -5.60 -7.21
C SER A 134 -7.32 -6.71 -8.27
N ILE A 135 -6.26 -6.85 -9.07
CA ILE A 135 -6.12 -7.93 -10.06
C ILE A 135 -6.06 -9.29 -9.34
N LEU A 136 -5.20 -9.41 -8.32
CA LEU A 136 -5.03 -10.66 -7.58
C LEU A 136 -6.32 -11.07 -6.86
N LYS A 137 -7.02 -10.13 -6.21
CA LYS A 137 -8.31 -10.41 -5.57
C LYS A 137 -9.33 -10.97 -6.56
N ASN A 138 -9.42 -10.38 -7.75
CA ASN A 138 -10.33 -10.86 -8.80
C ASN A 138 -9.94 -12.26 -9.29
N GLN A 139 -8.66 -12.51 -9.55
CA GLN A 139 -8.18 -13.83 -10.01
C GLN A 139 -8.40 -14.93 -8.97
N THR A 140 -8.12 -14.62 -7.70
CA THR A 140 -8.37 -15.54 -6.59
C THR A 140 -9.86 -15.80 -6.46
N ALA A 141 -10.72 -14.77 -6.46
CA ALA A 141 -12.17 -14.93 -6.42
C ALA A 141 -12.72 -15.77 -7.59
N GLU A 142 -12.20 -15.56 -8.81
CA GLU A 142 -12.55 -16.38 -9.97
C GLU A 142 -12.16 -17.84 -9.76
N THR A 143 -10.94 -18.10 -9.26
CA THR A 143 -10.48 -19.46 -8.97
C THR A 143 -11.35 -20.15 -7.93
N PHE A 144 -11.74 -19.44 -6.88
CA PHE A 144 -12.69 -19.93 -5.89
C PHE A 144 -14.06 -20.21 -6.52
N SER A 145 -14.57 -19.35 -7.41
CA SER A 145 -15.83 -19.61 -8.12
C SER A 145 -15.76 -20.82 -9.07
N GLN A 146 -14.59 -21.17 -9.60
CA GLN A 146 -14.41 -22.32 -10.50
C GLN A 146 -14.30 -23.64 -9.73
N LYS A 147 -13.67 -23.63 -8.56
CA LYS A 147 -13.36 -24.84 -7.78
C LYS A 147 -14.34 -25.12 -6.66
N CYS A 148 -14.87 -24.06 -6.07
CA CYS A 148 -15.88 -24.11 -5.03
C CYS A 148 -17.26 -23.81 -5.64
N GLN A 149 -18.26 -23.61 -4.78
CA GLN A 149 -19.60 -23.23 -5.22
C GLN A 149 -19.60 -21.82 -5.82
N TYR A 150 -20.48 -21.59 -6.79
CA TYR A 150 -20.69 -20.27 -7.38
C TYR A 150 -21.22 -19.30 -6.31
N LYS A 151 -20.36 -18.38 -5.88
CA LYS A 151 -20.58 -17.39 -4.84
C LYS A 151 -19.78 -16.14 -5.19
N ASP A 152 -20.30 -14.97 -4.85
CA ASP A 152 -19.52 -13.74 -4.96
C ASP A 152 -18.55 -13.64 -3.78
N TRP A 153 -17.32 -14.16 -4.00
CA TRP A 153 -16.28 -14.19 -2.99
C TRP A 153 -15.74 -12.79 -2.63
N LEU A 154 -15.89 -11.80 -3.52
CA LEU A 154 -15.47 -10.43 -3.26
C LEU A 154 -16.43 -9.74 -2.29
N GLN A 155 -17.75 -9.85 -2.55
CA GLN A 155 -18.75 -9.33 -1.63
C GLN A 155 -18.69 -10.06 -0.28
N TYR A 156 -18.49 -11.38 -0.31
CA TYR A 156 -18.32 -12.15 0.91
C TYR A 156 -17.14 -11.68 1.77
N ALA A 157 -15.99 -11.36 1.15
CA ALA A 157 -14.85 -10.79 1.85
C ALA A 157 -15.18 -9.43 2.49
N ILE A 158 -15.93 -8.58 1.79
CA ILE A 158 -16.38 -7.28 2.31
C ILE A 158 -17.29 -7.48 3.53
N ASP A 159 -18.24 -8.42 3.46
CA ASP A 159 -19.19 -8.68 4.54
C ASP A 159 -18.54 -9.27 5.79
N ILE A 160 -17.48 -10.08 5.65
CA ILE A 160 -16.68 -10.58 6.79
C ILE A 160 -15.88 -9.45 7.46
N SER A 161 -15.50 -8.44 6.68
CA SER A 161 -14.67 -7.33 7.17
C SER A 161 -15.46 -6.19 7.85
N LYS A 162 -16.79 -6.24 7.81
CA LYS A 162 -17.69 -5.31 8.52
C LYS A 162 -17.87 -5.73 9.98
#